data_AF-A0A9P5CKG2-F1
#
_entry.id   AF-A0A9P5CKG2-F1
#
_cell.length_a   1.000
_cell.length_b   1.000
_cell.length_c   1.000
_cell.angle_alpha   90.00
_cell.angle_beta   90.00
_cell.angle_gamma   90.00
#
_symmetry.space_group_name_H-M   'P 1'
#
loop_
_entity.id
_entity.type
_entity.pdbx_description
1 polymer ?
#
loop_
_entity_poly.entity_id
_entity_poly.type
_entity_poly.pdbx_seq_one_letter_code
_entity_poly.pdbx_strand_id
1 'polypeptide(L)'
;GLEVIGVVWPLVTVAACFLAARVSIKRRSRKGLWWDDVLLIASWVMLVLFASATTYCVHIGLGSHSGAAGIQQRPMQLWTIIATVFAVLGAAWSKTSFALTLLRITKASQGRTLYWSIWAIVATMNAVLFFNAIIWFIYCKPAAGARDADLHAQCWERGVVVRYTEFAAAYSAAMDFVLAVPWVIFMKLRMRLKEKLGVVVCMSLGVFAGCTSIMRSITVPTLSSSDYTYETGQLFIWTGAELATTIVAASIPVLRALFSDL
;
A
#
# COMPACT_ATOMS: atom_id res chain seq x y z
N GLY A 1 -0.51 18.01 11.65
CA GLY A 1 -1.82 17.98 10.97
C GLY A 1 -1.73 18.39 9.51
N LEU A 2 -1.51 19.68 9.22
CA LEU A 2 -1.44 20.23 7.85
C LEU A 2 -0.37 19.58 6.97
N GLU A 3 0.77 19.18 7.54
CA GLU A 3 1.82 18.46 6.82
C GLU A 3 1.33 17.14 6.21
N VAL A 4 0.46 16.41 6.91
CA VAL A 4 -0.10 15.15 6.42
C VAL A 4 -0.95 15.38 5.17
N ILE A 5 -1.83 16.38 5.20
CA ILE A 5 -2.67 16.77 4.05
C ILE A 5 -1.79 17.27 2.90
N GLY A 6 -0.80 18.10 3.22
CA GLY A 6 0.14 18.69 2.26
C GLY A 6 1.00 17.68 1.53
N VAL A 7 1.20 16.48 2.07
CA VAL A 7 1.96 15.39 1.41
C VAL A 7 1.05 14.36 0.75
N VAL A 8 -0.04 13.95 1.41
CA VAL A 8 -0.89 12.84 0.93
C VAL A 8 -1.66 13.22 -0.34
N TRP A 9 -2.22 14.43 -0.44
CA TRP A 9 -2.98 14.83 -1.63
C TRP A 9 -2.11 14.95 -2.90
N PRO A 10 -0.91 15.57 -2.85
CA PRO A 10 0.00 15.53 -4.00
C PRO A 10 0.34 14.10 -4.43
N LEU A 11 0.61 13.18 -3.49
CA LEU A 11 0.87 11.77 -3.81
C LEU A 11 -0.32 11.12 -4.54
N VAL A 12 -1.55 11.38 -4.09
CA VAL A 12 -2.79 10.93 -4.76
C VAL A 12 -2.87 11.46 -6.19
N THR A 13 -2.57 12.75 -6.39
CA THR A 13 -2.63 13.38 -7.73
C THR A 13 -1.58 12.82 -8.68
N VAL A 14 -0.34 12.61 -8.20
CA VAL A 14 0.73 12.00 -9.00
C VAL A 14 0.34 10.57 -9.39
N ALA A 15 -0.15 9.77 -8.44
CA ALA A 15 -0.64 8.42 -8.73
C ALA A 15 -1.79 8.43 -9.76
N ALA A 16 -2.71 9.39 -9.66
CA ALA A 16 -3.81 9.57 -10.61
C ALA A 16 -3.30 9.88 -12.02
N CYS A 17 -2.32 10.77 -12.16
CA CYS A 17 -1.73 11.13 -13.46
C CYS A 17 -1.11 9.91 -14.15
N PHE A 18 -0.32 9.10 -13.42
CA PHE A 18 0.30 7.89 -13.98
C PHE A 18 -0.75 6.82 -14.36
N LEU A 19 -1.77 6.63 -13.52
CA LEU A 19 -2.87 5.72 -13.81
C LEU A 19 -3.68 6.17 -15.03
N ALA A 20 -4.01 7.47 -15.11
CA ALA A 20 -4.73 8.05 -16.25
C ALA A 20 -3.91 7.92 -17.54
N ALA A 21 -2.59 8.13 -17.48
CA ALA A 21 -1.69 7.90 -18.61
C ALA A 21 -1.75 6.43 -19.06
N ARG A 22 -1.65 5.47 -18.14
CA ARG A 22 -1.76 4.02 -18.42
C ARG A 22 -3.07 3.68 -19.11
N VAL A 23 -4.20 4.16 -18.58
CA VAL A 23 -5.55 3.88 -19.11
C VAL A 23 -5.74 4.52 -20.48
N SER A 24 -5.31 5.77 -20.66
CA SER A 24 -5.41 6.49 -21.94
C SER A 24 -4.61 5.79 -23.04
N ILE A 25 -3.41 5.31 -22.71
CA ILE A 25 -2.53 4.54 -23.59
C ILE A 25 -3.19 3.22 -24.03
N LYS A 26 -3.76 2.45 -23.09
CA LYS A 26 -4.47 1.20 -23.42
C LYS A 26 -5.69 1.45 -24.30
N ARG A 27 -6.47 2.49 -23.96
CA ARG A 27 -7.64 2.89 -24.74
C ARG A 27 -7.26 3.29 -26.16
N ARG A 28 -6.17 4.04 -26.35
CA ARG A 28 -5.63 4.43 -27.66
C ARG A 28 -5.08 3.24 -28.46
N SER A 29 -4.49 2.27 -27.77
CA SER A 29 -3.92 1.06 -28.39
C SER A 29 -4.97 -0.01 -28.73
N ARG A 30 -6.27 0.24 -28.46
CA ARG A 30 -7.37 -0.73 -28.61
C ARG A 30 -7.14 -2.06 -27.87
N LYS A 31 -6.21 -2.09 -26.92
CA LYS A 31 -5.97 -3.24 -26.04
C LYS A 31 -7.02 -3.15 -24.91
N GLY A 32 -7.83 -4.19 -24.73
CA GLY A 32 -8.86 -4.21 -23.70
C GLY A 32 -8.30 -3.95 -22.30
N LEU A 33 -9.16 -3.43 -21.41
CA LEU A 33 -8.86 -3.32 -19.97
C LEU A 33 -8.77 -4.74 -19.39
N TRP A 34 -7.67 -5.03 -18.71
CA TRP A 34 -7.48 -6.33 -18.08
C TRP A 34 -7.78 -6.24 -16.59
N TRP A 35 -8.00 -7.39 -15.95
CA TRP A 35 -8.21 -7.51 -14.51
C TRP A 35 -7.18 -6.76 -13.66
N ASP A 36 -5.93 -6.75 -14.11
CA ASP A 36 -4.84 -5.99 -13.51
C ASP A 36 -5.11 -4.47 -13.47
N ASP A 37 -5.67 -3.88 -14.53
CA ASP A 37 -6.00 -2.45 -14.55
C ASP A 37 -7.18 -2.12 -13.64
N VAL A 38 -8.16 -3.03 -13.56
CA VAL A 38 -9.32 -2.88 -12.67
C VAL A 38 -8.87 -2.90 -11.21
N LEU A 39 -7.97 -3.82 -10.85
CA LEU A 39 -7.37 -3.87 -9.50
C LEU A 39 -6.56 -2.61 -9.18
N LEU A 40 -5.81 -2.08 -10.15
CA LEU A 40 -5.04 -0.85 -9.97
C LEU A 40 -5.93 0.38 -9.78
N ILE A 41 -7.03 0.48 -10.54
CA ILE A 41 -8.04 1.54 -10.37
C ILE A 41 -8.70 1.41 -8.99
N ALA A 42 -9.08 0.20 -8.59
CA ALA A 42 -9.65 -0.05 -7.28
C ALA A 42 -8.68 0.34 -6.14
N SER A 43 -7.39 0.05 -6.30
CA SER A 43 -6.34 0.48 -5.36
C SER A 43 -6.24 2.01 -5.27
N TRP A 44 -6.28 2.71 -6.39
CA TRP A 44 -6.27 4.18 -6.39
C TRP A 44 -7.52 4.77 -5.71
N VAL A 45 -8.70 4.19 -5.92
CA VAL A 45 -9.91 4.59 -5.20
C VAL A 45 -9.73 4.40 -3.69
N MET A 46 -9.13 3.30 -3.25
CA MET A 46 -8.82 3.08 -1.83
C MET A 46 -7.81 4.09 -1.28
N LEU A 47 -6.83 4.52 -2.08
CA LEU A 47 -5.90 5.59 -1.71
C LEU A 47 -6.63 6.94 -1.53
N VAL A 48 -7.60 7.26 -2.39
CA VAL A 48 -8.44 8.47 -2.24
C VAL A 48 -9.30 8.39 -0.98
N LEU A 49 -9.92 7.24 -0.71
CA LEU A 49 -10.70 7.01 0.51
C LEU A 49 -9.83 7.14 1.76
N PHE A 50 -8.63 6.57 1.75
CA PHE A 50 -7.63 6.76 2.80
C PHE A 50 -7.30 8.24 3.01
N ALA A 51 -6.96 8.98 1.95
CA ALA A 51 -6.65 10.41 2.04
C ALA A 51 -7.82 11.23 2.61
N SER A 52 -9.05 10.92 2.21
CA SER A 52 -10.26 11.58 2.72
C SER A 52 -10.48 11.31 4.22
N ALA A 53 -10.34 10.05 4.65
CA ALA A 53 -10.48 9.65 6.04
C ALA A 53 -9.37 10.28 6.91
N THR A 54 -8.13 10.32 6.42
CA THR A 54 -7.01 11.00 7.08
C THR A 54 -7.25 12.50 7.19
N THR A 55 -7.78 13.15 6.15
CA THR A 55 -8.13 14.58 6.18
C THR A 55 -9.17 14.86 7.25
N TYR A 56 -10.20 14.00 7.36
CA TYR A 56 -11.20 14.09 8.42
C TYR A 56 -10.59 13.91 9.83
N CYS A 57 -9.68 12.94 10.00
CA CYS A 57 -8.95 12.76 11.26
C CYS A 57 -8.13 14.02 11.61
N VAL A 58 -7.46 14.66 10.66
CA VAL A 58 -6.71 15.91 10.89
C VAL A 58 -7.62 17.04 11.34
N HIS A 59 -8.83 17.17 10.77
CA HIS A 59 -9.81 18.16 11.21
C HIS A 59 -10.31 17.95 12.65
N ILE A 60 -10.34 16.71 13.13
CA ILE A 60 -10.75 16.37 14.51
C ILE A 60 -9.59 16.55 15.52
N GLY A 61 -8.37 16.84 15.04
CA GLY A 61 -7.21 17.09 15.90
C GLY A 61 -6.05 16.11 15.73
N LEU A 62 -6.07 15.25 14.71
CA LEU A 62 -4.92 14.39 14.38
C LEU A 62 -3.69 15.24 13.97
N GLY A 63 -2.57 15.03 14.66
CA GLY A 63 -1.31 15.76 14.50
C GLY A 63 -1.15 17.05 15.32
N SER A 64 -1.89 17.27 16.42
CA SER A 64 -1.55 18.29 17.44
C SER A 64 -0.76 17.66 18.60
N HIS A 65 0.25 18.36 19.15
CA HIS A 65 0.96 17.93 20.37
C HIS A 65 -0.02 17.87 21.55
N SER A 66 0.18 16.88 22.42
CA SER A 66 -0.68 16.38 23.50
C SER A 66 -1.36 17.39 24.46
N GLY A 67 -1.10 18.69 24.38
CA GLY A 67 -1.69 19.72 25.24
C GLY A 67 -3.07 20.27 24.84
N ALA A 68 -3.58 20.01 23.62
CA ALA A 68 -4.81 20.64 23.12
C ALA A 68 -5.99 19.67 22.85
N ALA A 69 -5.78 18.35 23.01
CA ALA A 69 -6.75 17.33 22.58
C ALA A 69 -7.82 17.05 23.66
N GLY A 70 -8.62 18.06 23.99
CA GLY A 70 -9.86 17.87 24.73
C GLY A 70 -10.99 17.34 23.83
N ILE A 71 -11.68 16.28 24.29
CA ILE A 71 -13.11 15.99 24.05
C ILE A 71 -13.50 15.06 22.87
N GLN A 72 -12.66 14.74 21.86
CA GLN A 72 -13.08 13.87 20.72
C GLN A 72 -12.25 12.58 20.47
N GLN A 73 -11.80 11.89 21.52
CA GLN A 73 -11.01 10.64 21.35
C GLN A 73 -11.77 9.48 20.68
N ARG A 74 -13.08 9.31 20.93
CA ARG A 74 -13.88 8.18 20.38
C ARG A 74 -14.06 8.24 18.84
N PRO A 75 -14.50 9.36 18.22
CA PRO A 75 -14.64 9.41 16.76
C PRO A 75 -13.28 9.29 16.07
N MET A 76 -12.23 9.90 16.61
CA MET A 76 -10.87 9.87 16.05
C MET A 76 -10.32 8.43 15.91
N GLN A 77 -10.54 7.57 16.90
CA GLN A 77 -10.11 6.16 16.84
C GLN A 77 -10.84 5.39 15.74
N LEU A 78 -12.16 5.55 15.62
CA LEU A 78 -12.95 4.84 14.60
C LEU A 78 -12.50 5.21 13.17
N TRP A 79 -12.31 6.50 12.90
CA TRP A 79 -11.87 6.97 11.58
C TRP A 79 -10.43 6.57 11.25
N THR A 80 -9.57 6.47 12.27
CA THR A 80 -8.21 5.93 12.11
C THR A 80 -8.23 4.46 11.71
N ILE A 81 -9.12 3.64 12.30
CA ILE A 81 -9.32 2.23 11.92
C ILE A 81 -9.84 2.10 10.49
N ILE A 82 -10.82 2.94 10.12
CA ILE A 82 -11.39 2.94 8.77
C ILE A 82 -10.29 3.32 7.75
N ALA A 83 -9.49 4.34 8.05
CA ALA A 83 -8.36 4.73 7.21
C ALA A 83 -7.34 3.59 7.05
N THR A 84 -6.94 2.90 8.13
CA THR A 84 -6.01 1.77 8.04
C THR A 84 -6.58 0.60 7.24
N VAL A 85 -7.89 0.32 7.32
CA VAL A 85 -8.53 -0.71 6.48
C VAL A 85 -8.42 -0.34 5.01
N PHE A 86 -8.73 0.90 4.62
CA PHE A 86 -8.57 1.36 3.23
C PHE A 86 -7.13 1.28 2.75
N ALA A 87 -6.17 1.66 3.60
CA ALA A 87 -4.76 1.54 3.27
C ALA A 87 -4.32 0.08 3.05
N VAL A 88 -4.73 -0.85 3.90
CA VAL A 88 -4.39 -2.29 3.77
C VAL A 88 -4.98 -2.88 2.50
N LEU A 89 -6.25 -2.59 2.20
CA LEU A 89 -6.91 -3.04 0.97
C LEU A 89 -6.25 -2.43 -0.27
N GLY A 90 -5.97 -1.13 -0.24
CA GLY A 90 -5.28 -0.42 -1.32
C GLY A 90 -3.90 -1.00 -1.60
N ALA A 91 -3.12 -1.30 -0.54
CA ALA A 91 -1.80 -1.92 -0.67
C ALA A 91 -1.86 -3.35 -1.21
N ALA A 92 -2.84 -4.16 -0.78
CA ALA A 92 -3.04 -5.50 -1.32
C ALA A 92 -3.39 -5.46 -2.82
N TRP A 93 -4.29 -4.56 -3.22
CA TRP A 93 -4.70 -4.40 -4.61
C TRP A 93 -3.62 -3.79 -5.51
N SER A 94 -2.83 -2.82 -5.02
CA SER A 94 -1.71 -2.26 -5.82
C SER A 94 -0.63 -3.32 -6.06
N LYS A 95 -0.24 -4.06 -5.02
CA LYS A 95 0.81 -5.08 -5.13
C LYS A 95 0.37 -6.29 -5.96
N THR A 96 -0.89 -6.71 -5.87
CA THR A 96 -1.43 -7.75 -6.79
C THR A 96 -1.40 -7.31 -8.23
N SER A 97 -1.85 -6.08 -8.54
CA SER A 97 -1.73 -5.52 -9.89
C SER A 97 -0.26 -5.46 -10.33
N PHE A 98 0.64 -4.94 -9.50
CA PHE A 98 2.07 -4.88 -9.81
C PHE A 98 2.63 -6.26 -10.18
N ALA A 99 2.37 -7.28 -9.36
CA ALA A 99 2.83 -8.64 -9.59
C ALA A 99 2.22 -9.28 -10.84
N LEU A 100 0.94 -9.03 -11.13
CA LEU A 100 0.29 -9.48 -12.37
C LEU A 100 0.87 -8.80 -13.61
N THR A 101 1.16 -7.51 -13.53
CA THR A 101 1.85 -6.75 -14.58
C THR A 101 3.25 -7.32 -14.82
N LEU A 102 4.01 -7.59 -13.76
CA LEU A 102 5.33 -8.20 -13.84
C LEU A 102 5.27 -9.61 -14.48
N LEU A 103 4.32 -10.43 -14.02
CA LEU A 103 4.14 -11.79 -14.51
C LEU A 103 3.79 -11.86 -16.01
N ARG A 104 3.09 -10.85 -16.53
CA ARG A 104 2.80 -10.76 -17.97
C ARG A 104 4.04 -10.46 -18.80
N ILE A 105 4.93 -9.63 -18.29
CA ILE A 105 6.19 -9.28 -18.96
C ILE A 105 7.11 -10.51 -18.99
N THR A 106 7.18 -11.24 -17.87
CA THR A 106 8.06 -12.41 -17.75
C THR A 106 7.55 -13.64 -18.52
N LYS A 107 6.23 -13.80 -18.70
CA LYS A 107 5.63 -14.89 -19.49
C LYS A 107 6.14 -14.95 -20.93
N ALA A 108 6.64 -13.84 -21.48
CA ALA A 108 7.20 -13.81 -22.83
C ALA A 108 8.61 -14.44 -22.95
N SER A 109 9.32 -14.70 -21.84
CA SER A 109 10.78 -14.93 -21.89
C SER A 109 11.33 -16.14 -21.12
N GLN A 110 10.68 -16.69 -20.07
CA GLN A 110 11.24 -17.78 -19.24
C GLN A 110 10.20 -18.74 -18.61
N GLY A 111 10.68 -19.92 -18.19
CA GLY A 111 9.93 -21.15 -17.91
C GLY A 111 8.99 -21.19 -16.69
N ARG A 112 8.22 -22.29 -16.64
CA ARG A 112 7.06 -22.54 -15.77
C ARG A 112 7.34 -22.37 -14.26
N THR A 113 8.57 -22.56 -13.80
CA THR A 113 8.97 -22.44 -12.39
C THR A 113 8.83 -21.02 -11.84
N LEU A 114 9.37 -20.01 -12.53
CA LEU A 114 9.32 -18.61 -12.07
C LEU A 114 7.88 -18.08 -12.00
N TYR A 115 7.04 -18.50 -12.95
CA TYR A 115 5.61 -18.19 -12.96
C TYR A 115 4.91 -18.66 -11.68
N TRP A 116 5.15 -19.92 -11.28
CA TRP A 116 4.58 -20.47 -10.05
C TRP A 116 5.16 -19.81 -8.79
N SER A 117 6.44 -19.44 -8.78
CA SER A 117 7.06 -18.71 -7.67
C SER A 117 6.41 -17.34 -7.43
N ILE A 118 6.17 -16.56 -8.49
CA ILE A 118 5.51 -15.25 -8.39
C ILE A 118 4.05 -15.43 -7.90
N TRP A 119 3.34 -16.44 -8.40
CA TRP A 119 1.98 -16.74 -7.94
C TRP A 119 1.94 -17.13 -6.46
N ALA A 120 2.90 -17.93 -6.00
CA ALA A 120 3.03 -18.29 -4.59
C ALA A 120 3.26 -17.05 -3.71
N ILE A 121 4.16 -16.14 -4.12
CA ILE A 121 4.44 -14.87 -3.42
C ILE A 121 3.18 -14.00 -3.34
N VAL A 122 2.43 -13.87 -4.44
CA VAL A 122 1.18 -13.11 -4.46
C VAL A 122 0.14 -13.73 -3.53
N ALA A 123 -0.02 -15.05 -3.56
CA ALA A 123 -0.96 -15.76 -2.73
C ALA A 123 -0.63 -15.61 -1.23
N THR A 124 0.65 -15.78 -0.85
CA THR A 124 1.07 -15.64 0.55
C THR A 124 0.95 -14.21 1.03
N MET A 125 1.30 -13.21 0.21
CA MET A 125 1.17 -11.80 0.56
C MET A 125 -0.29 -11.39 0.77
N ASN A 126 -1.21 -11.80 -0.12
CA ASN A 126 -2.64 -11.53 0.06
C ASN A 126 -3.20 -12.23 1.28
N ALA A 127 -2.78 -13.47 1.55
CA ALA A 127 -3.21 -14.18 2.75
C ALA A 127 -2.80 -13.39 4.01
N VAL A 128 -1.54 -12.96 4.13
CA VAL A 128 -1.04 -12.19 5.28
C VAL A 128 -1.80 -10.85 5.44
N LEU A 129 -2.02 -10.12 4.34
CA LEU A 129 -2.76 -8.84 4.39
C LEU A 129 -4.25 -9.03 4.72
N PHE A 130 -4.85 -10.11 4.23
CA PHE A 130 -6.24 -10.46 4.52
C PHE A 130 -6.43 -10.88 5.99
N PHE A 131 -5.52 -11.69 6.53
CA PHE A 131 -5.50 -12.00 7.96
C PHE A 131 -5.30 -10.74 8.81
N ASN A 132 -4.45 -9.80 8.39
CA ASN A 132 -4.27 -8.51 9.06
C ASN A 132 -5.58 -7.70 9.12
N ALA A 133 -6.30 -7.64 8.00
CA ALA A 133 -7.60 -6.96 7.96
C ALA A 133 -8.63 -7.65 8.88
N ILE A 134 -8.69 -8.98 8.88
CA ILE A 134 -9.59 -9.75 9.74
C ILE A 134 -9.31 -9.53 11.23
N ILE A 135 -8.03 -9.48 11.62
CA ILE A 135 -7.65 -9.25 13.02
C ILE A 135 -8.22 -7.92 13.53
N TRP A 136 -8.22 -6.87 12.70
CA TRP A 136 -8.85 -5.58 13.01
C TRP A 136 -10.39 -5.64 13.16
N PHE A 137 -11.05 -6.66 12.61
CA PHE A 137 -12.50 -6.87 12.82
C PHE A 137 -12.79 -7.78 14.03
N ILE A 138 -11.89 -8.70 14.38
CA ILE A 138 -12.11 -9.72 15.42
C ILE A 138 -11.48 -9.31 16.76
N TYR A 139 -10.62 -8.29 16.81
CA TYR A 139 -9.88 -7.92 18.03
C TYR A 139 -10.76 -7.59 19.24
N CYS A 140 -12.05 -7.30 19.06
CA CYS A 140 -12.95 -7.14 20.19
C CYS A 140 -14.30 -7.83 19.97
N LYS A 141 -14.69 -8.66 20.95
CA LYS A 141 -16.01 -9.28 21.03
C LYS A 141 -16.75 -8.76 22.27
N PRO A 142 -17.92 -8.12 22.12
CA PRO A 142 -18.55 -7.65 20.88
C PRO A 142 -17.88 -6.38 20.32
N ALA A 143 -17.95 -6.17 19.00
CA ALA A 143 -17.45 -4.96 18.34
C ALA A 143 -18.09 -3.65 18.88
N ALA A 144 -19.27 -3.75 19.51
CA ALA A 144 -19.93 -2.65 20.21
C ALA A 144 -19.22 -2.23 21.51
N GLY A 145 -18.51 -3.15 22.17
CA GLY A 145 -17.75 -2.85 23.39
C GLY A 145 -16.46 -2.06 23.16
N ALA A 146 -16.00 -1.94 21.91
CA ALA A 146 -14.97 -0.97 21.52
C ALA A 146 -15.51 0.47 21.55
N ARG A 147 -16.84 0.65 21.50
CA ARG A 147 -17.52 1.95 21.44
C ARG A 147 -18.03 2.41 22.80
N ASP A 148 -18.48 1.48 23.64
CA ASP A 148 -19.01 1.73 24.99
C ASP A 148 -18.31 0.86 26.03
N ALA A 149 -17.62 1.53 26.97
CA ALA A 149 -16.86 0.90 28.06
C ALA A 149 -17.74 0.16 29.09
N ASP A 150 -19.06 0.19 28.94
CA ASP A 150 -20.04 -0.47 29.83
C ASP A 150 -20.31 -1.94 29.47
N LEU A 151 -19.94 -2.39 28.26
CA LEU A 151 -20.01 -3.81 27.93
C LEU A 151 -18.71 -4.50 28.36
N HIS A 152 -18.84 -5.61 29.09
CA HIS A 152 -17.76 -6.58 29.38
C HIS A 152 -17.19 -7.18 28.09
N ALA A 153 -16.42 -6.37 27.35
CA ALA A 153 -15.86 -6.73 26.07
C ALA A 153 -14.49 -7.35 26.30
N GLN A 154 -14.35 -8.62 25.92
CA GLN A 154 -13.06 -9.28 25.87
C GLN A 154 -12.36 -8.83 24.59
N CYS A 155 -11.66 -7.71 24.65
CA CYS A 155 -10.75 -7.32 23.58
C CYS A 155 -9.41 -8.06 23.75
N TRP A 156 -8.82 -8.48 22.63
CA TRP A 156 -7.44 -8.97 22.60
C TRP A 156 -6.48 -7.84 22.98
N GLU A 157 -5.37 -8.19 23.60
CA GLU A 157 -4.34 -7.24 24.00
C GLU A 157 -3.85 -6.45 22.78
N ARG A 158 -3.89 -5.11 22.86
CA ARG A 158 -3.50 -4.20 21.77
C ARG A 158 -2.10 -4.50 21.22
N GLY A 159 -1.20 -5.03 22.06
CA GLY A 159 0.15 -5.44 21.66
C GLY A 159 0.18 -6.56 20.61
N VAL A 160 -0.80 -7.47 20.59
CA VAL A 160 -0.85 -8.57 19.61
C VAL A 160 -1.21 -8.05 18.21
N VAL A 161 -2.18 -7.13 18.13
CA VAL A 161 -2.61 -6.51 16.86
C VAL A 161 -1.47 -5.67 16.28
N VAL A 162 -0.80 -4.89 17.12
CA VAL A 162 0.34 -4.04 16.70
C VAL A 162 1.49 -4.91 16.18
N ARG A 163 1.92 -5.93 16.92
CA ARG A 163 2.98 -6.85 16.49
C ARG A 163 2.63 -7.58 15.19
N TYR A 164 1.37 -7.96 15.00
CA TYR A 164 0.94 -8.59 13.75
C TYR A 164 0.95 -7.60 12.57
N THR A 165 0.49 -6.37 12.77
CA THR A 165 0.54 -5.34 11.71
C THR A 165 1.98 -4.97 11.32
N GLU A 166 2.90 -5.00 12.28
CA GLU A 166 4.33 -4.80 12.07
C GLU A 166 4.91 -5.98 11.27
N PHE A 167 4.62 -7.21 11.68
CA PHE A 167 5.02 -8.41 10.93
C PHE A 167 4.48 -8.40 9.50
N ALA A 168 3.22 -8.04 9.30
CA ALA A 168 2.60 -7.96 7.97
C ALA A 168 3.30 -6.89 7.10
N ALA A 169 3.66 -5.74 7.68
CA ALA A 169 4.40 -4.70 6.96
C ALA A 169 5.82 -5.15 6.61
N ALA A 170 6.55 -5.76 7.54
CA ALA A 170 7.89 -6.30 7.31
C ALA A 170 7.88 -7.42 6.27
N TYR A 171 6.90 -8.33 6.34
CA TYR A 171 6.69 -9.38 5.35
C TYR A 171 6.40 -8.79 3.98
N SER A 172 5.54 -7.77 3.90
CA SER A 172 5.26 -7.11 2.64
C SER A 172 6.50 -6.43 2.04
N ALA A 173 7.32 -5.78 2.86
CA ALA A 173 8.58 -5.19 2.42
C ALA A 173 9.56 -6.26 1.90
N ALA A 174 9.69 -7.37 2.64
CA ALA A 174 10.51 -8.50 2.22
C ALA A 174 10.05 -9.08 0.88
N MET A 175 8.73 -9.18 0.65
CA MET A 175 8.17 -9.64 -0.62
C MET A 175 8.48 -8.68 -1.78
N ASP A 176 8.50 -7.36 -1.54
CA ASP A 176 8.92 -6.37 -2.55
C ASP A 176 10.40 -6.59 -2.96
N PHE A 177 11.29 -6.89 -2.00
CA PHE A 177 12.67 -7.26 -2.29
C PHE A 177 12.79 -8.61 -3.02
N VAL A 178 11.99 -9.62 -2.63
CA VAL A 178 11.98 -10.93 -3.28
C VAL A 178 11.47 -10.81 -4.73
N LEU A 179 10.46 -9.98 -4.99
CA LEU A 179 10.00 -9.69 -6.35
C LEU A 179 11.06 -8.97 -7.20
N ALA A 180 12.04 -8.32 -6.56
CA ALA A 180 13.21 -7.75 -7.22
C ALA A 180 14.33 -8.77 -7.51
N VAL A 181 14.32 -9.96 -6.91
CA VAL A 181 15.38 -10.98 -7.15
C VAL A 181 15.34 -11.57 -8.56
N PRO A 182 14.18 -11.99 -9.12
CA PRO A 182 14.09 -12.45 -10.51
C PRO A 182 14.62 -11.41 -11.51
N TRP A 183 14.59 -10.12 -11.14
CA TRP A 183 15.09 -9.03 -11.95
C TRP A 183 16.61 -9.00 -12.15
N VAL A 184 17.37 -9.33 -11.12
CA VAL A 184 18.84 -9.42 -11.23
C VAL A 184 19.24 -10.49 -12.26
N ILE A 185 18.42 -11.54 -12.40
CA ILE A 185 18.58 -12.58 -13.42
C ILE A 185 18.26 -12.00 -14.81
N PHE A 186 17.20 -11.19 -14.95
CA PHE A 186 16.86 -10.50 -16.21
C PHE A 186 17.94 -9.54 -16.70
N MET A 187 18.69 -8.88 -15.81
CA MET A 187 19.83 -8.01 -16.16
C MET A 187 20.97 -8.73 -16.88
N LYS A 188 21.12 -10.05 -16.68
CA LYS A 188 22.12 -10.89 -17.35
C LYS A 188 21.68 -11.38 -18.73
N LEU A 189 20.39 -11.28 -19.06
CA LEU A 189 19.86 -11.70 -20.36
C LEU A 189 19.91 -10.52 -21.35
N ARG A 190 20.26 -10.80 -22.62
CA ARG A 190 20.31 -9.79 -23.71
C ARG A 190 18.91 -9.26 -24.06
N MET A 191 18.38 -8.36 -23.24
CA MET A 191 17.17 -7.58 -23.53
C MET A 191 17.52 -6.29 -24.27
N ARG A 192 16.55 -5.70 -24.98
CA ARG A 192 16.75 -4.40 -25.66
C ARG A 192 17.05 -3.33 -24.60
N LEU A 193 17.83 -2.30 -24.92
CA LEU A 193 18.16 -1.24 -23.92
C LEU A 193 16.89 -0.57 -23.36
N LYS A 194 15.86 -0.45 -24.22
CA LYS A 194 14.51 -0.05 -23.82
C LYS A 194 13.94 -1.02 -22.78
N GLU A 195 13.88 -2.34 -23.07
CA GLU A 195 13.86 -3.51 -22.13
C GLU A 195 14.28 -3.18 -20.69
N LYS A 196 15.56 -2.87 -20.62
CA LYS A 196 16.32 -2.76 -19.41
C LYS A 196 15.91 -1.55 -18.57
N LEU A 197 15.72 -0.39 -19.19
CA LEU A 197 15.52 0.87 -18.48
C LEU A 197 14.24 0.90 -17.65
N GLY A 198 13.08 0.58 -18.23
CA GLY A 198 11.83 0.77 -17.48
C GLY A 198 11.68 -0.19 -16.31
N VAL A 199 12.29 -1.36 -16.39
CA VAL A 199 12.21 -2.28 -15.26
C VAL A 199 13.25 -1.93 -14.20
N VAL A 200 14.41 -1.34 -14.55
CA VAL A 200 15.27 -0.68 -13.54
C VAL A 200 14.47 0.34 -12.76
N VAL A 201 13.72 1.21 -13.45
CA VAL A 201 12.88 2.22 -12.79
C VAL A 201 11.80 1.58 -11.91
N CYS A 202 11.12 0.53 -12.38
CA CYS A 202 10.11 -0.18 -11.57
C CYS A 202 10.72 -0.79 -10.30
N MET A 203 11.93 -1.33 -10.40
CA MET A 203 12.60 -1.98 -9.27
C MET A 203 13.14 -0.96 -8.27
N SER A 204 13.68 0.17 -8.75
CA SER A 204 14.04 1.29 -7.88
C SER A 204 12.84 1.79 -7.08
N LEU A 205 11.65 1.86 -7.71
CA LEU A 205 10.42 2.24 -7.02
C LEU A 205 9.89 1.15 -6.08
N GLY A 206 10.06 -0.13 -6.41
CA GLY A 206 9.74 -1.25 -5.50
C GLY A 206 10.62 -1.24 -4.25
N VAL A 207 11.92 -1.00 -4.40
CA VAL A 207 12.84 -0.83 -3.26
C VAL A 207 12.47 0.42 -2.46
N PHE A 208 12.12 1.52 -3.12
CA PHE A 208 11.65 2.73 -2.43
C PHE A 208 10.38 2.45 -1.62
N ALA A 209 9.41 1.71 -2.17
CA ALA A 209 8.24 1.27 -1.44
C ALA A 209 8.61 0.39 -0.23
N GLY A 210 9.52 -0.58 -0.40
CA GLY A 210 10.03 -1.39 0.71
C GLY A 210 10.69 -0.55 1.81
N CYS A 211 11.48 0.47 1.46
CA CYS A 211 12.06 1.42 2.42
C CYS A 211 10.97 2.21 3.17
N THR A 212 9.90 2.64 2.50
CA THR A 212 8.77 3.32 3.16
C THR A 212 8.05 2.40 4.16
N SER A 213 7.93 1.10 3.85
CA SER A 213 7.36 0.10 4.77
C SER A 213 8.26 -0.17 5.98
N ILE A 214 9.59 -0.13 5.82
CA ILE A 214 10.54 -0.26 6.93
C ILE A 214 10.43 0.95 7.87
N MET A 215 10.40 2.16 7.32
CA MET A 215 10.22 3.38 8.11
C MET A 215 8.91 3.33 8.90
N ARG A 216 7.83 2.89 8.25
CA ARG A 216 6.55 2.63 8.93
C ARG A 216 6.71 1.63 10.08
N SER A 217 7.43 0.53 9.90
CA SER A 217 7.68 -0.47 10.96
C SER A 217 8.42 0.12 12.16
N ILE A 218 9.33 1.07 11.94
CA ILE A 218 10.09 1.76 13.00
C ILE A 218 9.21 2.77 13.75
N THR A 219 8.23 3.40 13.09
CA THR A 219 7.27 4.34 13.70
C THR A 219 6.14 3.63 14.46
N VAL A 220 5.88 2.34 14.21
CA VAL A 220 4.86 1.57 14.94
C VAL A 220 5.12 1.45 16.45
N PRO A 221 6.34 1.15 16.94
CA PRO A 221 6.61 1.06 18.38
C PRO A 221 6.66 2.42 19.10
N THR A 222 6.87 3.55 18.40
CA THR A 222 6.90 4.89 19.02
C THR A 222 5.50 5.42 19.39
N LEU A 223 4.43 4.74 18.94
CA LEU A 223 3.05 4.99 19.39
C LEU A 223 2.82 4.74 20.90
N SER A 224 3.82 4.19 21.61
CA SER A 224 3.85 4.06 23.08
C SER A 224 4.27 5.34 23.82
N SER A 225 4.72 6.38 23.13
CA SER A 225 5.22 7.62 23.75
C SER A 225 4.14 8.71 23.85
N SER A 226 4.42 9.77 24.61
CA SER A 226 3.47 10.83 25.04
C SER A 226 2.74 11.58 23.91
N ASP A 227 3.11 11.38 22.64
CA ASP A 227 2.55 12.08 21.47
C ASP A 227 2.00 11.11 20.39
N TYR A 228 1.14 10.17 20.80
CA TYR A 228 0.37 9.25 19.93
C TYR A 228 -0.21 9.91 18.66
N THR A 229 -0.70 11.14 18.81
CA THR A 229 -1.36 11.92 17.76
C THR A 229 -0.41 12.40 16.66
N TYR A 230 0.86 12.65 16.97
CA TYR A 230 1.88 13.09 16.01
C TYR A 230 2.46 11.89 15.24
N GLU A 231 2.80 10.82 15.95
CA GLU A 231 3.34 9.58 15.37
C GLU A 231 2.35 8.92 14.40
N THR A 232 1.05 8.93 14.72
CA THR A 232 0.01 8.43 13.81
C THR A 232 -0.05 9.23 12.51
N GLY A 233 0.21 10.54 12.56
CA GLY A 233 0.28 11.39 11.38
C GLY A 233 1.44 11.02 10.46
N GLN A 234 2.63 10.78 11.02
CA GLN A 234 3.79 10.31 10.24
C GLN A 234 3.53 8.95 9.61
N LEU A 235 2.93 8.02 10.35
CA LEU A 235 2.58 6.69 9.85
C LEU A 235 1.65 6.76 8.62
N PHE A 236 0.72 7.71 8.61
CA PHE A 236 -0.17 7.93 7.47
C PHE A 236 0.54 8.51 6.24
N ILE A 237 1.52 9.40 6.44
CA ILE A 237 2.35 9.92 5.35
C ILE A 237 3.11 8.77 4.67
N TRP A 238 3.80 7.94 5.46
CA TRP A 238 4.53 6.79 4.94
C TRP A 238 3.61 5.80 4.22
N THR A 239 2.43 5.55 4.79
CA THR A 239 1.42 4.65 4.18
C THR A 239 0.92 5.22 2.84
N GLY A 240 0.61 6.51 2.76
CA GLY A 240 0.22 7.16 1.51
C GLY A 240 1.32 7.12 0.45
N ALA A 241 2.57 7.33 0.86
CA ALA A 241 3.74 7.26 -0.02
C ALA A 241 3.96 5.84 -0.57
N GLU A 242 3.78 4.80 0.26
CA GLU A 242 3.87 3.40 -0.17
C GLU A 242 2.81 3.07 -1.24
N LEU A 243 1.53 3.42 -0.99
CA LEU A 243 0.45 3.17 -1.95
C LEU A 243 0.65 3.94 -3.26
N ALA A 244 1.01 5.23 -3.19
CA ALA A 244 1.25 6.03 -4.39
C ALA A 244 2.44 5.49 -5.20
N THR A 245 3.55 5.14 -4.53
CA THR A 245 4.75 4.59 -5.18
C THR A 245 4.44 3.26 -5.86
N THR A 246 3.70 2.36 -5.21
CA THR A 246 3.33 1.07 -5.79
C THR A 246 2.42 1.22 -7.01
N ILE A 247 1.47 2.17 -7.01
CA ILE A 247 0.62 2.47 -8.16
C ILE A 247 1.42 3.02 -9.35
N VAL A 248 2.35 3.95 -9.07
CA VAL A 248 3.25 4.52 -10.09
C VAL A 248 4.16 3.42 -10.66
N ALA A 249 4.78 2.61 -9.79
CA ALA A 249 5.62 1.48 -10.19
C ALA A 249 4.87 0.47 -11.06
N ALA A 250 3.61 0.16 -10.73
CA ALA A 250 2.77 -0.73 -11.53
C ALA A 250 2.44 -0.14 -12.90
N SER A 251 2.36 1.18 -13.02
CA SER A 251 1.99 1.89 -14.27
C SER A 251 3.12 1.93 -15.30
N ILE A 252 4.38 2.03 -14.87
CA ILE A 252 5.56 2.25 -15.73
C ILE A 252 5.77 1.18 -16.81
N PRO A 253 5.64 -0.13 -16.56
CA PRO A 253 5.90 -1.14 -17.59
C PRO A 253 4.95 -1.02 -18.79
N VAL A 254 3.70 -0.64 -18.56
CA VAL A 254 2.69 -0.49 -19.62
C VAL A 254 2.91 0.80 -20.41
N LEU A 255 3.25 1.91 -19.74
CA LEU A 255 3.64 3.15 -20.43
C LEU A 255 4.79 2.86 -21.39
N ARG A 256 5.82 2.15 -20.90
CA ARG A 256 7.01 1.80 -21.67
C ARG A 256 6.74 0.85 -22.83
N ALA A 257 5.94 -0.21 -22.63
CA ALA A 257 5.66 -1.19 -23.68
C ALA A 257 5.07 -0.51 -24.93
N LEU A 258 4.30 0.57 -24.76
CA LEU A 258 3.79 1.33 -25.89
C LEU A 258 4.86 2.24 -26.54
N PHE A 259 5.71 2.91 -25.76
CA PHE A 259 6.80 3.73 -26.32
C PHE A 259 7.87 2.91 -27.06
N SER A 260 7.95 1.60 -26.83
CA SER A 260 8.79 0.71 -27.64
C SER A 260 8.14 0.21 -28.93
N ASP A 261 6.80 0.23 -29.00
CA ASP A 261 6.01 -0.18 -30.18
C ASP A 261 5.80 0.98 -31.16
N LEU A 262 6.14 2.22 -30.78
CA LEU A 262 6.18 3.43 -31.62
C LEU A 262 7.58 3.66 -32.21
#